data_AF-A0AAW2FBT6-F1
#
_entry.id   AF-A0AAW2FBT6-F1
#
_cell.length_a   1.000
_cell.length_b   1.000
_cell.length_c   1.000
_cell.angle_alpha   90.00
_cell.angle_beta   90.00
_cell.angle_gamma   90.00
#
_symmetry.space_group_name_H-M   'P 1'
#
loop_
_entity.id
_entity.type
_entity.pdbx_description
1 polymer ?
#
loop_
_entity_poly.entity_id
_entity_poly.type
_entity_poly.pdbx_seq_one_letter_code
_entity_poly.pdbx_strand_id
1 'polypeptide(L)'
;MPRRKQQRHRPIGEDTRIAVNLTLKKLLNTVDQKELEFPSSYTAEERAYIHELAKELGLKSKSRGKGTNRFLTVYKREGSTIVQADAVIKLQKPSKQSIYNLMQTYPLNHKECQDLLPPTERERPLNNDGIYKLIKKYIYLLIKKYIN
;
A
#
# COMPACT_ATOMS: atom_id res chain seq x y z
N MET A 1 21.39 -2.09 17.03
CA MET A 1 20.48 -1.86 18.18
C MET A 1 19.27 -2.79 18.06
N PRO A 2 19.12 -3.85 18.88
CA PRO A 2 17.92 -4.67 18.81
C PRO A 2 16.79 -4.00 19.63
N ARG A 3 15.72 -3.56 18.95
CA ARG A 3 14.50 -3.06 19.60
C ARG A 3 13.72 -4.24 20.19
N ARG A 4 13.98 -4.57 21.45
CA ARG A 4 13.13 -5.46 22.24
C ARG A 4 11.99 -4.62 22.82
N LYS A 5 10.85 -4.55 22.13
CA LYS A 5 9.65 -3.87 22.65
C LYS A 5 8.73 -4.96 23.20
N GLN A 6 8.80 -5.21 24.51
CA GLN A 6 7.76 -5.94 25.23
C GLN A 6 6.43 -5.21 25.00
N GLN A 7 5.60 -5.72 24.09
CA GLN A 7 4.24 -5.25 23.95
C GLN A 7 3.45 -5.87 25.09
N ARG A 8 3.07 -5.04 26.06
CA ARG A 8 2.08 -5.40 27.08
C ARG A 8 0.80 -5.76 26.32
N HIS A 9 0.47 -7.04 26.25
CA HIS A 9 -0.81 -7.52 25.75
C HIS A 9 -1.89 -6.95 26.67
N ARG A 10 -2.63 -5.94 26.22
CA ARG A 10 -3.95 -5.73 26.81
C ARG A 10 -4.81 -6.91 26.38
N PRO A 11 -5.66 -7.42 27.27
CA PRO A 11 -6.58 -8.49 26.92
C PRO A 11 -7.54 -7.96 25.87
N ILE A 12 -7.49 -8.57 24.70
CA ILE A 12 -8.49 -8.39 23.65
C ILE A 12 -9.78 -9.04 24.15
N GLY A 13 -10.92 -8.37 23.96
CA GLY A 13 -12.22 -8.92 24.33
C GLY A 13 -12.43 -10.30 23.70
N GLU A 14 -12.99 -11.23 24.48
CA GLU A 14 -13.17 -12.62 24.04
C GLU A 14 -14.04 -12.71 22.78
N ASP A 15 -15.06 -11.87 22.67
CA ASP A 15 -15.93 -11.77 21.49
C ASP A 15 -15.12 -11.47 20.22
N THR A 16 -14.21 -10.50 20.29
CA THR A 16 -13.32 -10.15 19.16
C THR A 16 -12.40 -11.32 18.83
N ARG A 17 -11.87 -12.03 19.83
CA ARG A 17 -10.98 -13.18 19.63
C ARG A 17 -11.70 -14.32 18.90
N ILE A 18 -12.90 -14.66 19.37
CA ILE A 18 -13.75 -15.68 18.77
C ILE A 18 -14.12 -15.29 17.34
N ALA A 19 -14.60 -14.06 17.13
CA ALA A 19 -15.00 -13.55 15.83
C ALA A 19 -13.85 -13.62 14.82
N VAL A 20 -12.67 -13.09 15.17
CA VAL A 20 -11.49 -13.11 14.31
C VAL A 20 -11.09 -14.54 13.96
N ASN A 21 -11.04 -15.44 14.95
CA ASN A 21 -10.65 -16.84 14.73
C ASN A 21 -11.61 -17.55 13.77
N LEU A 22 -12.91 -17.40 13.99
CA LEU A 22 -13.93 -17.97 13.12
C LEU A 22 -13.84 -17.42 11.71
N THR A 23 -13.58 -16.12 11.56
CA THR A 23 -13.46 -15.47 10.25
C THR A 23 -12.23 -15.93 9.48
N LEU A 24 -11.07 -16.10 10.16
CA LEU A 24 -9.84 -16.61 9.52
C LEU A 24 -9.95 -18.10 9.14
N LYS A 25 -10.57 -18.92 9.99
CA LYS A 25 -10.86 -20.32 9.65
C LYS A 25 -11.81 -20.43 8.46
N LYS A 26 -12.83 -19.58 8.40
CA LYS A 26 -13.73 -19.49 7.25
C LYS A 26 -12.95 -19.14 5.97
N LEU A 27 -12.04 -18.16 6.03
CA LEU A 27 -11.18 -17.81 4.90
C LEU A 27 -10.37 -19.01 4.41
N LEU A 28 -9.77 -19.80 5.31
CA LEU A 28 -9.02 -21.01 4.93
C LEU A 28 -9.88 -22.02 4.16
N ASN A 29 -11.10 -22.28 4.66
CA ASN A 29 -11.99 -23.29 4.10
C ASN A 29 -12.65 -22.88 2.77
N THR A 30 -12.80 -21.56 2.52
CA THR A 30 -13.42 -21.07 1.27
C THR A 30 -12.40 -21.04 0.14
N VAL A 31 -12.56 -21.88 -0.89
CA VAL A 31 -11.60 -21.97 -2.01
C VAL A 31 -11.57 -20.70 -2.86
N ASP A 32 -12.73 -20.12 -3.15
CA ASP A 32 -12.85 -18.95 -4.04
C ASP A 32 -12.35 -17.64 -3.39
N GLN A 33 -12.36 -17.58 -2.06
CA GLN A 33 -11.96 -16.41 -1.31
C GLN A 33 -10.48 -16.48 -0.95
N LYS A 34 -9.68 -15.62 -1.58
CA LYS A 34 -8.23 -15.55 -1.36
C LYS A 34 -7.81 -14.52 -0.32
N GLU A 35 -8.66 -13.53 -0.08
CA GLU A 35 -8.36 -12.35 0.75
C GLU A 35 -9.56 -11.97 1.62
N LEU A 36 -9.27 -11.33 2.75
CA LEU A 36 -10.25 -10.84 3.71
C LEU A 36 -9.77 -9.51 4.28
N GLU A 37 -10.65 -8.51 4.30
CA GLU A 37 -10.36 -7.20 4.87
C GLU A 37 -11.04 -7.03 6.23
N PHE A 38 -10.26 -6.53 7.19
CA PHE A 38 -10.73 -6.10 8.50
C PHE A 38 -10.92 -4.58 8.49
N PRO A 39 -12.06 -4.09 9.02
CA PRO A 39 -12.37 -2.66 9.09
C PRO A 39 -11.32 -1.80 9.80
N SER A 40 -11.34 -0.50 9.51
CA SER A 40 -10.46 0.46 10.16
C SER A 40 -10.76 0.70 11.65
N SER A 41 -11.93 0.27 12.13
CA SER A 41 -12.32 0.33 13.55
C SER A 41 -11.45 -0.52 14.47
N TYR A 42 -10.77 -1.54 13.93
CA TYR A 42 -9.87 -2.38 14.71
C TYR A 42 -8.70 -1.57 15.25
N THR A 43 -8.46 -1.69 16.55
CA THR A 43 -7.38 -1.04 17.29
C THR A 43 -6.01 -1.64 16.93
N ALA A 44 -4.94 -0.98 17.37
CA ALA A 44 -3.57 -1.46 17.13
C ALA A 44 -3.30 -2.84 17.75
N GLU A 45 -3.90 -3.12 18.92
CA GLU A 45 -3.72 -4.37 19.67
C GLU A 45 -4.48 -5.51 19.00
N GLU A 46 -5.73 -5.28 18.58
CA GLU A 46 -6.51 -6.27 17.83
C GLU A 46 -5.85 -6.60 16.49
N ARG A 47 -5.30 -5.60 15.79
CA ARG A 47 -4.54 -5.83 14.55
C ARG A 47 -3.28 -6.65 14.81
N ALA A 48 -2.58 -6.43 15.91
CA ALA A 48 -1.41 -7.23 16.28
C ALA A 48 -1.79 -8.71 16.48
N TYR A 49 -2.91 -8.96 17.17
CA TYR A 49 -3.44 -10.31 17.33
C TYR A 49 -3.86 -10.96 16.01
N ILE A 50 -4.55 -10.23 15.12
CA ILE A 50 -4.89 -10.74 13.79
C ILE A 50 -3.61 -11.09 13.01
N HIS A 51 -2.56 -10.26 13.10
CA HIS A 51 -1.29 -10.53 12.46
C HIS A 51 -0.63 -11.82 12.98
N GLU A 52 -0.64 -12.02 14.30
CA GLU A 52 -0.11 -13.21 14.96
C GLU A 52 -0.90 -14.47 14.59
N LEU A 53 -2.22 -14.44 14.75
CA LEU A 53 -3.08 -15.58 14.43
C LEU A 53 -3.04 -15.94 12.94
N ALA A 54 -3.02 -14.95 12.04
CA ALA A 54 -2.86 -15.20 10.62
C ALA A 54 -1.53 -15.90 10.32
N LYS A 55 -0.44 -15.52 11.02
CA LYS A 55 0.87 -16.15 10.85
C LYS A 55 0.87 -17.61 11.35
N GLU A 56 0.23 -17.89 12.48
CA GLU A 56 0.06 -19.25 13.01
C GLU A 56 -0.70 -20.16 12.04
N LEU A 57 -1.74 -19.61 11.39
CA LEU A 57 -2.55 -20.29 10.39
C LEU A 57 -1.88 -20.36 9.00
N GLY A 58 -0.62 -19.93 8.86
CA GLY A 58 0.13 -19.95 7.60
C GLY A 58 -0.27 -18.89 6.57
N LEU A 59 -1.22 -18.01 6.92
CA LEU A 59 -1.68 -16.89 6.12
C LEU A 59 -0.68 -15.71 6.16
N LYS A 60 -0.87 -14.75 5.27
CA LYS A 60 -0.14 -13.48 5.27
C LYS A 60 -1.07 -12.33 5.58
N SER A 61 -0.53 -11.27 6.15
CA SER A 61 -1.32 -10.13 6.61
C SER A 61 -0.58 -8.81 6.42
N LYS A 62 -1.29 -7.75 6.04
CA LYS A 62 -0.71 -6.44 5.76
C LYS A 62 -1.70 -5.32 6.08
N SER A 63 -1.28 -4.36 6.90
CA SER A 63 -2.03 -3.10 7.08
C SER A 63 -1.83 -2.20 5.85
N ARG A 64 -2.92 -1.67 5.31
CA ARG A 64 -2.99 -0.75 4.16
C ARG A 64 -3.63 0.58 4.56
N GLY A 65 -3.59 1.56 3.66
CA GLY A 65 -4.15 2.90 3.88
C GLY A 65 -3.30 3.82 4.78
N LYS A 66 -3.81 5.03 5.04
CA LYS A 66 -3.18 6.04 5.92
C LYS A 66 -4.26 6.69 6.80
N GLY A 67 -3.87 7.09 8.02
CA GLY A 67 -4.78 7.72 8.99
C GLY A 67 -5.99 6.86 9.36
N THR A 68 -7.18 7.46 9.26
CA THR A 68 -8.49 6.87 9.55
C THR A 68 -8.94 5.83 8.53
N ASN A 69 -8.42 5.89 7.30
CA ASN A 69 -8.68 4.92 6.23
C ASN A 69 -7.68 3.74 6.25
N ARG A 70 -7.08 3.45 7.41
CA ARG A 70 -6.18 2.30 7.57
C ARG A 70 -6.97 1.06 7.86
N PHE A 71 -6.82 0.05 7.02
CA PHE A 71 -7.47 -1.27 7.15
C PHE A 71 -6.42 -2.39 7.13
N LEU A 72 -6.80 -3.58 7.59
CA LEU A 72 -5.91 -4.73 7.65
C LEU A 72 -6.42 -5.82 6.70
N THR A 73 -5.58 -6.28 5.78
CA THR A 73 -5.94 -7.37 4.86
C THR A 73 -5.18 -8.64 5.23
N VAL A 74 -5.87 -9.77 5.28
CA VAL A 74 -5.31 -11.12 5.44
C VAL A 74 -5.56 -11.92 4.17
N TYR A 75 -4.57 -12.68 3.71
CA TYR A 75 -4.62 -13.36 2.43
C TYR A 75 -3.88 -14.70 2.42
N LYS A 76 -4.32 -15.60 1.53
CA LYS A 76 -3.69 -16.89 1.25
C LYS A 76 -2.40 -16.70 0.46
N ARG A 77 -1.45 -17.62 0.61
CA ARG A 77 -0.15 -17.53 -0.08
C ARG A 77 -0.30 -17.81 -1.58
N GLU A 78 -1.09 -18.81 -1.94
CA GLU A 78 -1.40 -19.11 -3.33
C GLU A 78 -2.46 -18.15 -3.92
N GLY A 79 -2.13 -17.57 -5.08
CA GLY A 79 -3.09 -16.86 -5.93
C GLY A 79 -3.61 -15.51 -5.42
N SER A 80 -3.07 -14.97 -4.33
CA SER A 80 -3.42 -13.64 -3.82
C SER A 80 -2.92 -12.54 -4.76
N THR A 81 -3.80 -11.60 -5.10
CA THR A 81 -3.48 -10.41 -5.91
C THR A 81 -2.60 -9.44 -5.14
N ILE A 82 -2.57 -9.51 -3.80
CA ILE A 82 -1.62 -8.74 -2.96
C ILE A 82 -0.15 -9.09 -3.26
N VAL A 83 0.13 -10.32 -3.73
CA VAL A 83 1.49 -10.78 -4.07
C VAL A 83 1.78 -10.64 -5.57
N GLN A 84 0.77 -10.42 -6.41
CA GLN A 84 1.02 -10.15 -7.82
C GLN A 84 1.73 -8.79 -7.89
N ALA A 85 3.01 -8.84 -8.29
CA ALA A 85 3.81 -7.65 -8.55
C ALA A 85 2.98 -6.68 -9.41
N ASP A 86 3.11 -5.37 -9.13
CA ASP A 86 2.47 -4.33 -9.95
C ASP A 86 2.69 -4.67 -11.44
N ALA A 87 1.66 -4.46 -12.27
CA ALA A 87 1.74 -4.79 -13.69
C ALA A 87 2.93 -4.03 -14.31
N VAL A 88 3.97 -4.74 -14.76
CA VAL A 88 5.15 -4.08 -15.32
C VAL A 88 4.98 -3.91 -16.82
N ILE A 89 4.60 -2.71 -17.27
CA ILE A 89 4.62 -2.37 -18.70
C ILE A 89 6.01 -1.85 -19.09
N LYS A 90 6.74 -2.63 -19.89
CA LYS A 90 8.03 -2.22 -20.44
C LYS A 90 7.83 -1.30 -21.64
N LEU A 91 8.08 -0.01 -21.47
CA LEU A 91 8.03 0.93 -22.58
C LEU A 91 9.11 0.64 -23.62
N GLN A 92 8.69 0.53 -24.88
CA GLN A 92 9.60 0.46 -26.01
C GLN A 92 10.16 1.86 -26.37
N LYS A 93 11.28 1.90 -27.11
CA LYS A 93 11.93 3.14 -27.55
C LYS A 93 10.97 4.15 -28.21
N PRO A 94 10.09 3.77 -29.16
CA PRO A 94 9.16 4.72 -29.78
C PRO A 94 8.20 5.35 -28.76
N SER A 95 7.65 4.57 -27.83
CA SER A 95 6.77 5.09 -26.77
C SER A 95 7.47 6.13 -25.90
N LYS A 96 8.75 5.89 -25.55
CA LYS A 96 9.54 6.87 -24.79
C LYS A 96 9.73 8.16 -25.59
N GLN A 97 10.04 8.04 -26.89
CA GLN A 97 10.22 9.21 -27.76
C GLN A 97 8.94 10.04 -27.86
N SER A 98 7.78 9.39 -28.03
CA SER A 98 6.48 10.07 -28.06
C SER A 98 6.20 10.83 -26.76
N ILE A 99 6.52 10.23 -25.60
CA ILE A 99 6.36 10.91 -24.30
C ILE A 99 7.29 12.13 -24.21
N TYR A 100 8.55 12.01 -24.63
CA TYR A 100 9.49 13.14 -24.63
C TYR A 100 9.03 14.28 -25.53
N ASN A 101 8.56 13.96 -26.74
CA ASN A 101 8.05 14.96 -27.68
C ASN A 101 6.85 15.70 -27.07
N LEU A 102 5.88 14.97 -26.49
CA LEU A 102 4.71 15.57 -25.85
C LEU A 102 5.10 16.52 -24.70
N MET A 103 6.07 16.12 -23.88
CA MET A 103 6.58 16.95 -22.78
C MET A 103 7.31 18.21 -23.26
N GLN A 104 7.95 18.16 -24.42
CA GLN A 104 8.61 19.32 -25.03
C GLN A 104 7.60 20.27 -25.68
N THR A 105 6.58 19.73 -26.34
CA THR A 105 5.53 20.52 -26.98
C THR A 105 4.60 21.18 -25.97
N TYR A 106 4.35 20.53 -24.83
CA TYR A 106 3.46 21.02 -23.77
C TYR A 106 4.16 20.97 -22.41
N PRO A 107 5.07 21.93 -22.12
CA PRO A 107 5.73 21.99 -20.83
C PRO A 107 4.71 22.32 -19.73
N LEU A 108 4.77 21.57 -18.63
CA LEU A 108 3.90 21.81 -17.48
C LEU A 108 4.26 23.13 -16.78
N ASN A 109 3.23 23.83 -16.33
CA ASN A 109 3.42 25.00 -15.47
C ASN A 109 3.63 24.59 -13.99
N HIS A 110 4.03 25.56 -13.16
CA HIS A 110 4.33 25.33 -11.75
C HIS A 110 3.16 24.73 -10.97
N LYS A 111 1.93 25.18 -11.26
CA LYS A 111 0.72 24.69 -10.60
C LYS A 111 0.42 23.25 -10.98
N GLU A 112 0.51 22.90 -12.26
CA GLU A 112 0.34 21.52 -12.73
C GLU A 112 1.39 20.58 -12.12
N CYS A 113 2.64 21.04 -11.98
CA CYS A 113 3.68 20.28 -11.31
C CYS A 113 3.34 20.03 -9.84
N GLN A 114 2.79 21.03 -9.14
CA GLN A 114 2.39 20.94 -7.74
C GLN A 114 1.17 20.03 -7.54
N ASP A 115 0.18 20.11 -8.43
CA ASP A 115 -1.05 19.29 -8.39
C ASP A 115 -0.77 17.80 -8.57
N LEU A 116 0.26 17.49 -9.37
CA LEU A 116 0.73 16.12 -9.60
C LEU A 116 1.53 15.55 -8.42
N LEU A 117 1.94 16.36 -7.44
CA LEU A 117 2.55 15.86 -6.22
C LEU A 117 1.48 15.21 -5.32
N PRO A 118 1.85 14.14 -4.57
CA PRO A 118 0.99 13.59 -3.54
C PRO A 118 0.63 14.71 -2.54
N PRO A 119 -0.58 14.69 -1.94
CA PRO A 119 -1.01 15.75 -1.01
C PRO A 119 0.00 16.08 0.09
N THR A 120 0.79 15.10 0.52
CA THR A 120 1.86 15.25 1.53
C THR A 120 3.07 16.09 1.11
N GLU A 121 3.18 16.47 -0.16
CA GLU A 121 4.36 17.15 -0.72
C GLU A 121 4.03 18.45 -1.47
N ARG A 122 2.76 18.84 -1.55
CA ARG A 122 2.33 20.07 -2.22
C ARG A 122 2.80 21.33 -1.52
N GLU A 123 3.03 21.28 -0.21
CA GLU A 123 3.31 22.45 0.64
C GLU A 123 4.81 22.74 0.89
N ARG A 124 5.75 21.99 0.28
CA ARG A 124 7.19 22.24 0.50
C ARG A 124 7.75 23.31 -0.46
N PRO A 125 8.49 24.32 0.03
CA PRO A 125 9.16 25.28 -0.84
C PRO A 125 10.26 24.60 -1.67
N LEU A 126 10.26 24.85 -2.97
CA LEU A 126 11.17 24.21 -3.94
C LEU A 126 12.52 24.94 -3.98
N ASN A 127 13.56 24.37 -3.36
CA ASN A 127 14.95 24.75 -3.64
C ASN A 127 15.46 24.01 -4.91
N ASN A 128 16.58 24.44 -5.51
CA ASN A 128 17.14 23.84 -6.73
C ASN A 128 17.41 22.31 -6.63
N ASP A 129 17.74 21.79 -5.44
CA ASP A 129 17.81 20.35 -5.17
C ASP A 129 16.45 19.64 -5.19
N GLY A 130 15.39 20.41 -4.95
CA GLY A 130 13.99 20.03 -5.09
C GLY A 130 13.58 19.79 -6.53
N ILE A 131 14.16 20.50 -7.51
CA ILE A 131 13.82 20.33 -8.93
C ILE A 131 14.27 18.95 -9.44
N TYR A 132 15.52 18.54 -9.17
CA TYR A 132 16.00 17.20 -9.54
C TYR A 132 15.24 16.09 -8.83
N LYS A 133 14.86 16.30 -7.56
CA LYS A 133 13.97 15.38 -6.84
C LYS A 133 12.56 15.37 -7.44
N LEU A 134 12.03 16.52 -7.89
CA LEU A 134 10.74 16.62 -8.56
C LEU A 134 10.75 15.88 -9.89
N ILE A 135 11.77 16.06 -10.72
CA ILE A 135 11.89 15.36 -12.01
C ILE A 135 11.98 13.85 -11.80
N LYS A 136 12.82 13.41 -10.86
CA LYS A 136 12.95 11.98 -10.53
C LYS A 136 11.65 11.40 -9.96
N LYS A 137 10.93 12.18 -9.14
CA LYS A 137 9.62 11.83 -8.59
C LYS A 137 8.51 11.90 -9.64
N TYR A 138 8.57 12.83 -10.57
CA TYR A 138 7.61 13.03 -11.66
C TYR A 138 7.70 11.89 -12.66
N ILE A 139 8.93 11.48 -13.03
CA ILE A 139 9.16 10.25 -13.79
C ILE A 139 8.59 9.04 -13.02
N TYR A 140 8.86 8.95 -11.72
CA TYR A 140 8.32 7.87 -10.89
C TYR A 140 6.78 7.88 -10.81
N LEU A 141 6.14 9.04 -10.70
CA LEU A 141 4.68 9.18 -10.64
C LEU A 141 4.01 8.98 -11.99
N LEU A 142 4.63 9.42 -13.10
CA LEU A 142 4.16 9.13 -14.45
C LEU A 142 4.22 7.63 -14.73
N ILE A 143 5.33 6.98 -14.38
CA ILE A 143 5.44 5.53 -14.46
C ILE A 143 4.36 4.89 -13.57
N LYS A 144 4.17 5.37 -12.35
CA LYS A 144 3.15 4.81 -11.45
C LYS A 144 1.70 5.04 -11.89
N LYS A 145 1.42 6.10 -12.67
CA LYS A 145 0.06 6.47 -13.10
C LYS A 145 -0.33 5.85 -14.44
N TYR A 146 0.63 5.55 -15.30
CA TYR A 146 0.38 5.10 -16.67
C TYR A 146 0.97 3.72 -17.00
N ILE A 147 1.82 3.17 -16.13
CA ILE A 147 2.48 1.87 -16.34
C ILE A 147 2.09 0.84 -15.27
N ASN A 148 1.44 1.24 -14.17
CA ASN A 148 0.84 0.36 -13.16
C ASN A 148 -0.68 0.53 -13.10
#